data_AF-A0A4U7B9A8-F1
#
_entry.id   AF-A0A4U7B9A8-F1
#
_cell.length_a   1.000
_cell.length_b   1.000
_cell.length_c   1.000
_cell.angle_alpha   90.00
_cell.angle_beta   90.00
_cell.angle_gamma   90.00
#
_symmetry.space_group_name_H-M   'P 1'
#
loop_
_entity.id
_entity.type
_entity.pdbx_description
1 polymer ?
#
loop_
_entity_poly.entity_id
_entity_poly.type
_entity_poly.pdbx_seq_one_letter_code
_entity_poly.pdbx_strand_id
1 'polypeptide(L)'
;MNVADDDDPLSRQRSMVELEPSPVEDTPREQKSDYFAPPTSTSNNTTFLGLSLSRSPSWYLIKAQKYSSYAFTAFLSMHMTNTSLIPLITQSVPASEPYLLLTRPYYQSPLAEPLVVAAPLLVHVASGVALRLYRRREDLKMYGAEDRGDRRKIAWPKVSGTSKLGYAMTGLLAGHVFINRVVPLLVHGGSSTVNLSYVSHAFAKHPAVSFFGFAALIGVGVAHMTWGMSKWLGLAPTQVVVWGGEGRLEKKRRWWAVNGVAAVVAGLWMAGGLGVVGRGGEVKGWVGREYEELYRSIPIVGRWM
;
A
#
# COMPACT_ATOMS: atom_id res chain seq x y z
N MET A 1 -28.94 24.70 64.56
CA MET A 1 -29.06 23.22 64.49
C MET A 1 -29.23 22.90 63.01
N ASN A 2 -28.14 22.52 62.33
CA ASN A 2 -27.70 21.12 62.09
C ASN A 2 -28.67 20.46 61.08
N VAL A 3 -28.32 19.93 59.90
CA VAL A 3 -27.12 19.29 59.29
C VAL A 3 -27.35 19.30 57.76
N ALA A 4 -26.43 19.77 56.91
CA ALA A 4 -25.49 19.03 56.03
C ALA A 4 -26.05 17.92 55.10
N ASP A 5 -25.65 18.04 53.82
CA ASP A 5 -25.43 17.07 52.74
C ASP A 5 -26.46 15.99 52.38
N ASP A 6 -26.78 15.94 51.07
CA ASP A 6 -26.65 14.73 50.25
C ASP A 6 -26.74 15.11 48.75
N ASP A 7 -25.62 15.53 48.17
CA ASP A 7 -25.41 15.55 46.71
C ASP A 7 -25.20 14.11 46.22
N ASP A 8 -26.28 13.42 45.86
CA ASP A 8 -26.22 12.08 45.24
C ASP A 8 -25.76 12.20 43.77
N PRO A 9 -24.59 11.64 43.38
CA PRO A 9 -24.06 11.72 42.02
C PRO A 9 -24.80 10.84 40.99
N LEU A 10 -25.93 10.21 41.35
CA LEU A 10 -26.69 9.30 40.47
C LEU A 10 -27.87 9.94 39.71
N SER A 11 -28.18 11.22 39.94
CA SER A 11 -29.33 11.89 39.28
C SER A 11 -29.10 12.28 37.80
N ARG A 12 -27.92 12.03 37.22
CA ARG A 12 -27.64 12.24 35.78
C ARG A 12 -27.99 11.02 34.93
N GLN A 13 -29.16 10.42 35.13
CA GLN A 13 -29.79 9.59 34.10
C GLN A 13 -30.55 10.50 33.15
N ARG A 14 -30.21 10.40 31.86
CA ARG A 14 -30.85 11.11 30.75
C ARG A 14 -32.37 10.94 30.84
N SER A 15 -33.09 12.02 31.08
CA SER A 15 -34.56 12.03 31.01
C SER A 15 -34.98 11.62 29.60
N MET A 16 -35.53 10.42 29.47
CA MET A 16 -36.29 10.05 28.28
C MET A 16 -37.55 10.91 28.31
N VAL A 17 -37.61 11.91 27.44
CA VAL A 17 -38.84 12.69 27.24
C VAL A 17 -39.79 11.78 26.49
N GLU A 18 -40.83 11.34 27.18
CA GLU A 18 -41.95 10.62 26.59
C GLU A 18 -42.64 11.57 25.60
N LEU A 19 -42.54 11.25 24.32
CA LEU A 19 -43.24 11.98 23.27
C LEU A 19 -44.70 11.54 23.28
N GLU A 20 -45.62 12.50 23.21
CA GLU A 20 -47.04 12.19 23.10
C GLU A 20 -47.30 11.32 21.86
N PRO A 21 -48.21 10.33 21.96
CA PRO A 21 -48.54 9.47 20.85
C PRO A 21 -49.01 10.30 19.65
N SER A 22 -48.54 9.93 18.46
CA SER A 22 -48.92 10.57 17.20
C SER A 22 -50.45 10.67 17.10
N PRO A 23 -51.04 11.84 16.76
CA PRO A 23 -52.50 12.04 16.68
C PRO A 23 -53.22 11.26 15.56
N VAL A 24 -52.58 10.26 14.96
CA VAL A 24 -53.12 9.52 13.82
C VAL A 24 -53.69 8.21 14.34
N GLU A 25 -55.00 8.19 14.58
CA GLU A 25 -55.78 7.02 15.02
C GLU A 25 -56.06 6.03 13.88
N ASP A 26 -55.71 6.39 12.64
CA ASP A 26 -55.80 5.51 11.48
C ASP A 26 -54.49 4.72 11.31
N THR A 27 -54.47 3.49 11.82
CA THR A 27 -53.61 2.46 11.21
C THR A 27 -54.12 2.24 9.78
N PRO A 28 -53.30 2.43 8.73
CA PRO A 28 -53.75 2.13 7.37
C PRO A 28 -54.13 0.64 7.31
N ARG A 29 -55.43 0.34 7.21
CA ARG A 29 -55.94 -1.03 7.05
C ARG A 29 -55.66 -1.63 5.68
N GLU A 30 -54.92 -0.92 4.83
CA GLU A 30 -54.24 -1.49 3.67
C GLU A 30 -52.73 -1.33 3.86
N GLN A 31 -52.09 -2.39 4.33
CA GLN A 31 -50.69 -2.61 4.05
C GLN A 31 -50.58 -2.89 2.55
N LYS A 32 -50.63 -1.83 1.73
CA LYS A 32 -50.27 -1.91 0.32
C LYS A 32 -48.83 -2.42 0.31
N SER A 33 -48.63 -3.64 -0.16
CA SER A 33 -47.35 -4.39 -0.16
C SER A 33 -46.22 -3.71 -0.94
N ASP A 34 -46.43 -2.48 -1.42
CA ASP A 34 -45.63 -1.85 -2.45
C ASP A 34 -45.07 -0.49 -1.97
N TYR A 35 -44.69 -0.39 -0.69
CA TYR A 35 -43.88 0.75 -0.23
C TYR A 35 -42.50 0.75 -0.89
N PHE A 36 -42.03 -0.43 -1.29
CA PHE A 36 -40.90 -0.61 -2.18
C PHE A 36 -41.44 -0.89 -3.57
N ALA A 37 -41.08 -0.04 -4.54
CA ALA A 37 -41.30 -0.38 -5.94
C ALA A 37 -40.69 -1.78 -6.19
N PRO A 38 -41.38 -2.71 -6.88
CA PRO A 38 -40.75 -3.95 -7.31
C PRO A 38 -39.49 -3.55 -8.08
N PRO A 39 -38.36 -4.25 -7.88
CA PRO A 39 -37.13 -3.90 -8.57
C PRO A 39 -37.45 -3.91 -10.06
N THR A 40 -37.47 -2.72 -10.67
CA THR A 40 -37.55 -2.58 -12.12
C THR A 40 -36.45 -3.45 -12.66
N SER A 41 -36.84 -4.50 -13.38
CA SER A 41 -35.96 -5.46 -14.03
C SER A 41 -34.91 -4.68 -14.79
N THR A 42 -33.75 -4.51 -14.15
CA THR A 42 -32.69 -3.67 -14.65
C THR A 42 -32.18 -4.41 -15.87
N SER A 43 -32.39 -3.81 -17.04
CA SER A 43 -31.89 -4.25 -18.34
C SER A 43 -30.57 -5.00 -18.16
N ASN A 44 -30.58 -6.30 -18.46
CA ASN A 44 -29.38 -7.10 -18.59
C ASN A 44 -28.56 -6.50 -19.73
N ASN A 45 -27.71 -5.53 -19.40
CA ASN A 45 -26.78 -4.91 -20.34
C ASN A 45 -25.69 -5.94 -20.67
N THR A 46 -26.02 -6.89 -21.53
CA THR A 46 -25.06 -7.79 -22.16
C THR A 46 -24.25 -6.96 -23.14
N THR A 47 -23.05 -6.56 -22.75
CA THR A 47 -22.06 -6.10 -23.74
C THR A 47 -21.75 -7.24 -24.71
N PHE A 48 -21.45 -6.91 -25.97
CA PHE A 48 -21.17 -7.81 -27.10
C PHE A 48 -20.19 -8.98 -26.81
N LEU A 49 -19.41 -8.91 -25.72
CA LEU A 49 -18.53 -9.97 -25.23
C LEU A 49 -19.15 -10.99 -24.24
N GLY A 50 -20.46 -10.93 -23.95
CA GLY A 50 -21.13 -11.90 -23.06
C GLY A 50 -20.75 -11.82 -21.58
N LEU A 51 -19.99 -10.82 -21.16
CA LEU A 51 -19.75 -10.52 -19.75
C LEU A 51 -21.04 -9.99 -19.12
N SER A 52 -21.74 -10.82 -18.34
CA SER A 52 -22.79 -10.31 -17.46
C SER A 52 -22.13 -9.45 -16.38
N LEU A 53 -22.31 -8.13 -16.46
CA LEU A 53 -21.91 -7.17 -15.42
C LEU A 53 -22.84 -7.28 -14.20
N SER A 54 -23.16 -8.49 -13.76
CA SER A 54 -24.00 -8.76 -12.58
C SER A 54 -23.34 -8.31 -11.27
N ARG A 55 -22.04 -7.96 -11.29
CA ARG A 55 -21.26 -7.56 -10.12
C ARG A 55 -20.91 -6.07 -10.18
N SER A 56 -20.96 -5.42 -9.03
CA SER A 56 -20.53 -4.02 -8.88
C SER A 56 -19.10 -3.81 -9.38
N PRO A 57 -18.79 -2.67 -10.04
CA PRO A 57 -17.41 -2.32 -10.44
C PRO A 57 -16.41 -2.41 -9.29
N SER A 58 -16.84 -2.10 -8.07
CA SER A 58 -16.02 -2.22 -6.86
C SER A 58 -15.50 -3.65 -6.63
N TRP A 59 -16.26 -4.68 -7.00
CA TRP A 59 -15.87 -6.08 -6.88
C TRP A 59 -14.67 -6.39 -7.76
N TYR A 60 -14.72 -5.98 -9.03
CA TYR A 60 -13.62 -6.17 -9.99
C TYR A 60 -12.37 -5.40 -9.57
N LEU A 61 -12.52 -4.15 -9.13
CA LEU A 61 -11.40 -3.33 -8.65
C LEU A 61 -10.72 -3.96 -7.44
N ILE A 62 -11.49 -4.45 -6.46
CA ILE A 62 -10.95 -5.15 -5.30
C ILE A 62 -10.20 -6.41 -5.76
N LYS A 63 -10.79 -7.22 -6.65
CA LYS A 63 -10.13 -8.45 -7.13
C LYS A 63 -8.86 -8.16 -7.95
N ALA A 64 -8.85 -7.12 -8.78
CA ALA A 64 -7.68 -6.70 -9.54
C ALA A 64 -6.55 -6.24 -8.60
N GLN A 65 -6.86 -5.38 -7.62
CA GLN A 65 -5.91 -4.95 -6.60
C GLN A 65 -5.33 -6.14 -5.81
N LYS A 66 -6.22 -7.08 -5.49
CA LYS A 66 -5.98 -8.28 -4.71
C LYS A 66 -5.03 -9.23 -5.46
N TYR A 67 -5.35 -9.64 -6.68
CA TYR A 67 -4.54 -10.65 -7.38
C TYR A 67 -3.26 -10.10 -8.01
N SER A 68 -3.20 -8.81 -8.33
CA SER A 68 -1.96 -8.17 -8.80
C SER A 68 -0.81 -8.23 -7.78
N SER A 69 -1.10 -8.32 -6.47
CA SER A 69 -0.05 -8.39 -5.45
C SER A 69 0.73 -9.72 -5.43
N TYR A 70 0.19 -10.79 -6.02
CA TYR A 70 0.90 -12.08 -6.07
C TYR A 70 2.15 -12.02 -6.94
N ALA A 71 2.05 -11.41 -8.12
CA ALA A 71 3.19 -11.23 -9.00
C ALA A 71 4.30 -10.42 -8.30
N PHE A 72 3.94 -9.34 -7.59
CA PHE A 72 4.91 -8.60 -6.78
C PHE A 72 5.54 -9.39 -5.68
N THR A 73 4.76 -10.22 -5.00
CA THR A 73 5.29 -10.98 -3.87
C THR A 73 6.40 -11.91 -4.36
N ALA A 74 6.21 -12.54 -5.53
CA ALA A 74 7.25 -13.36 -6.17
C ALA A 74 8.48 -12.53 -6.57
N PHE A 75 8.29 -11.42 -7.29
CA PHE A 75 9.37 -10.51 -7.67
C PHE A 75 10.15 -10.00 -6.46
N LEU A 76 9.46 -9.54 -5.43
CA LEU A 76 10.03 -8.99 -4.21
C LEU A 76 10.83 -10.05 -3.44
N SER A 77 10.36 -11.29 -3.41
CA SER A 77 11.07 -12.39 -2.75
C SER A 77 12.42 -12.64 -3.45
N MET A 78 12.43 -12.69 -4.78
CA MET A 78 13.67 -12.77 -5.55
C MET A 78 14.54 -11.52 -5.33
N HIS A 79 13.95 -10.34 -5.32
CA HIS A 79 14.67 -9.08 -5.15
C HIS A 79 15.33 -8.99 -3.76
N MET A 80 14.59 -9.27 -2.68
CA MET A 80 15.12 -9.33 -1.31
C MET A 80 16.19 -10.41 -1.16
N THR A 81 16.03 -11.55 -1.83
CA THR A 81 17.04 -12.62 -1.80
C THR A 81 18.36 -12.14 -2.39
N ASN A 82 18.35 -11.55 -3.58
CA ASN A 82 19.57 -11.12 -4.28
C ASN A 82 20.19 -9.84 -3.72
N THR A 83 19.37 -8.92 -3.21
CA THR A 83 19.83 -7.60 -2.73
C THR A 83 20.05 -7.56 -1.22
N SER A 84 19.66 -8.62 -0.49
CA SER A 84 19.86 -8.69 0.95
C SER A 84 20.33 -10.05 1.44
N LEU A 85 19.56 -11.13 1.26
CA LEU A 85 19.89 -12.41 1.91
C LEU A 85 21.21 -13.00 1.43
N ILE A 86 21.46 -12.99 0.12
CA ILE A 86 22.72 -13.48 -0.46
C ILE A 86 23.90 -12.59 -0.04
N PRO A 87 23.84 -11.25 -0.13
CA PRO A 87 24.84 -10.37 0.48
C PRO A 87 25.06 -10.63 1.97
N LEU A 88 24.00 -10.89 2.74
CA LEU A 88 24.09 -11.19 4.16
C LEU A 88 24.75 -12.54 4.44
N ILE A 89 24.59 -13.55 3.56
CA ILE A 89 25.24 -14.85 3.73
C ILE A 89 26.71 -14.78 3.29
N THR A 90 26.98 -14.16 2.14
CA THR A 90 28.33 -14.09 1.56
C THR A 90 29.21 -13.04 2.22
N GLN A 91 28.62 -12.07 2.92
CA GLN A 91 29.29 -10.90 3.51
C GLN A 91 30.16 -10.13 2.49
N SER A 92 29.83 -10.20 1.20
CA SER A 92 30.66 -9.65 0.13
C SER A 92 29.82 -9.27 -1.09
N VAL A 93 30.01 -8.04 -1.57
CA VAL A 93 29.38 -7.55 -2.80
C VAL A 93 29.89 -8.33 -4.02
N PRO A 94 31.20 -8.44 -4.30
CA PRO A 94 31.71 -9.22 -5.44
C PRO A 94 31.26 -10.69 -5.45
N ALA A 95 31.17 -11.33 -4.27
CA ALA A 95 30.72 -12.72 -4.18
C ALA A 95 29.21 -12.87 -4.45
N SER A 96 28.42 -11.81 -4.27
CA SER A 96 26.98 -11.80 -4.48
C SER A 96 26.56 -11.48 -5.92
N GLU A 97 27.40 -10.77 -6.68
CA GLU A 97 27.08 -10.32 -8.04
C GLU A 97 26.66 -11.45 -9.00
N PRO A 98 27.32 -12.62 -9.03
CA PRO A 98 26.93 -13.70 -9.94
C PRO A 98 25.49 -14.18 -9.72
N TYR A 99 25.01 -14.17 -8.47
CA TYR A 99 23.64 -14.58 -8.14
C TYR A 99 22.62 -13.55 -8.61
N LEU A 100 22.93 -12.25 -8.47
CA LEU A 100 22.09 -11.20 -9.02
C LEU A 100 21.96 -11.37 -10.54
N LEU A 101 23.07 -11.61 -11.23
CA LEU A 101 23.10 -11.81 -12.68
C LEU A 101 22.31 -13.05 -13.11
N LEU A 102 22.39 -14.15 -12.35
CA LEU A 102 21.66 -15.39 -12.61
C LEU A 102 20.14 -15.18 -12.58
N THR A 103 19.65 -14.28 -11.72
CA THR A 103 18.21 -14.08 -11.55
C THR A 103 17.60 -13.05 -12.49
N ARG A 104 18.41 -12.12 -13.04
CA ARG A 104 17.93 -11.04 -13.93
C ARG A 104 17.03 -11.52 -15.08
N PRO A 105 17.36 -12.60 -15.83
CA PRO A 105 16.53 -13.03 -16.96
C PRO A 105 15.08 -13.35 -16.60
N TYR A 106 14.81 -13.76 -15.36
CA TYR A 106 13.46 -14.14 -14.92
C TYR A 106 12.52 -12.95 -14.71
N TYR A 107 13.03 -11.73 -14.53
CA TYR A 107 12.21 -10.55 -14.25
C TYR A 107 12.58 -9.28 -15.04
N GLN A 108 13.73 -9.25 -15.72
CA GLN A 108 14.21 -8.14 -16.57
C GLN A 108 14.27 -8.51 -18.06
N SER A 109 13.54 -9.54 -18.49
CA SER A 109 13.41 -9.84 -19.93
C SER A 109 12.33 -8.96 -20.58
N PRO A 110 12.36 -8.75 -21.92
CA PRO A 110 11.41 -7.90 -22.63
C PRO A 110 9.93 -8.25 -22.39
N LEU A 111 9.63 -9.52 -22.08
CA LEU A 111 8.29 -9.98 -21.75
C LEU A 111 8.04 -10.07 -20.23
N ALA A 112 9.02 -10.55 -19.45
CA ALA A 112 8.83 -10.75 -18.02
C ALA A 112 8.69 -9.43 -17.27
N GLU A 113 9.47 -8.40 -17.62
CA GLU A 113 9.42 -7.12 -16.90
C GLU A 113 8.04 -6.43 -17.02
N PRO A 114 7.43 -6.31 -18.22
CA PRO A 114 6.07 -5.80 -18.32
C PRO A 114 5.04 -6.65 -17.58
N LEU A 115 5.12 -7.98 -17.67
CA LEU A 115 4.06 -8.87 -17.18
C LEU A 115 4.15 -9.18 -15.69
N VAL A 116 5.37 -9.29 -15.15
CA VAL A 116 5.62 -9.70 -13.75
C VAL A 116 5.79 -8.47 -12.86
N VAL A 117 6.30 -7.36 -13.40
CA VAL A 117 6.60 -6.15 -12.62
C VAL A 117 5.69 -5.00 -13.02
N ALA A 118 5.78 -4.46 -14.24
CA ALA A 118 5.12 -3.18 -14.56
C ALA A 118 3.58 -3.26 -14.54
N ALA A 119 2.99 -4.22 -15.25
CA ALA A 119 1.53 -4.34 -15.37
C ALA A 119 0.86 -4.66 -14.03
N PRO A 120 1.36 -5.62 -13.22
CA PRO A 120 0.84 -5.80 -11.87
C PRO A 120 0.94 -4.51 -11.05
N LEU A 121 2.02 -3.69 -11.19
CA LEU A 121 2.21 -2.48 -10.37
C LEU A 121 1.10 -1.50 -10.64
N LEU A 122 0.92 -1.25 -11.93
CA LEU A 122 -0.04 -0.33 -12.46
C LEU A 122 -1.44 -0.79 -12.07
N VAL A 123 -1.76 -2.08 -12.24
CA VAL A 123 -3.05 -2.64 -11.81
C VAL A 123 -3.26 -2.45 -10.31
N HIS A 124 -2.27 -2.76 -9.47
CA HIS A 124 -2.39 -2.65 -8.02
C HIS A 124 -2.64 -1.21 -7.56
N VAL A 125 -1.85 -0.26 -8.06
CA VAL A 125 -1.95 1.16 -7.69
C VAL A 125 -3.22 1.77 -8.28
N ALA A 126 -3.48 1.55 -9.58
CA ALA A 126 -4.64 2.13 -10.27
C ALA A 126 -5.95 1.62 -9.69
N SER A 127 -6.08 0.32 -9.41
CA SER A 127 -7.28 -0.24 -8.79
C SER A 127 -7.52 0.32 -7.38
N GLY A 128 -6.47 0.51 -6.58
CA GLY A 128 -6.57 1.14 -5.26
C GLY A 128 -7.02 2.59 -5.32
N VAL A 129 -6.49 3.38 -6.26
CA VAL A 129 -6.91 4.77 -6.50
C VAL A 129 -8.35 4.81 -7.03
N ALA A 130 -8.68 3.98 -8.02
CA ALA A 130 -10.01 3.89 -8.59
C ALA A 130 -11.06 3.50 -7.55
N LEU A 131 -10.76 2.56 -6.65
CA LEU A 131 -11.67 2.17 -5.57
C LEU A 131 -11.96 3.32 -4.61
N ARG A 132 -10.97 4.18 -4.34
CA ARG A 132 -11.15 5.38 -3.51
C ARG A 132 -12.05 6.41 -4.21
N LEU A 133 -11.83 6.66 -5.50
CA LEU A 133 -12.65 7.56 -6.31
C LEU A 133 -14.08 7.03 -6.47
N TYR A 134 -14.24 5.72 -6.64
CA TYR A 134 -15.53 5.06 -6.71
C TYR A 134 -16.31 5.23 -5.41
N ARG A 135 -15.70 4.93 -4.26
CA ARG A 135 -16.35 5.13 -2.94
C ARG A 135 -16.75 6.59 -2.72
N ARG A 136 -15.88 7.53 -3.10
CA ARG A 136 -16.20 8.96 -3.05
C ARG A 136 -17.43 9.28 -3.91
N ARG A 137 -17.50 8.74 -5.13
CA ARG A 137 -18.64 8.95 -6.03
C ARG A 137 -19.93 8.39 -5.45
N GLU A 138 -19.89 7.21 -4.86
CA GLU A 138 -21.07 6.59 -4.24
C GLU A 138 -21.53 7.37 -3.00
N ASP A 139 -20.62 7.83 -2.15
CA ASP A 139 -20.96 8.71 -1.01
C ASP A 139 -21.66 9.99 -1.50
N LEU A 140 -21.14 10.64 -2.54
CA LEU A 140 -21.74 11.85 -3.11
C LEU A 140 -23.15 11.61 -3.67
N LYS A 141 -23.40 10.44 -4.27
CA LYS A 141 -24.74 10.05 -4.75
C LYS A 141 -25.69 9.80 -3.58
N MET A 142 -25.24 9.10 -2.55
CA MET A 142 -26.05 8.78 -1.37
C MET A 142 -26.50 10.05 -0.65
N TYR A 143 -25.66 11.07 -0.59
CA TYR A 143 -25.99 12.37 0.01
C TYR A 143 -26.63 13.37 -0.98
N GLY A 144 -26.94 12.98 -2.22
CA GLY A 144 -27.62 13.85 -3.19
C GLY A 144 -26.83 15.10 -3.61
N ALA A 145 -25.49 15.06 -3.57
CA ALA A 145 -24.67 16.24 -3.90
C ALA A 145 -24.49 16.42 -5.41
N GLU A 146 -25.48 17.05 -6.03
CA GLU A 146 -25.47 17.38 -7.46
C GLU A 146 -24.51 18.54 -7.75
N ASP A 147 -24.52 19.57 -6.90
CA ASP A 147 -23.75 20.80 -7.07
C ASP A 147 -22.31 20.73 -6.55
N ARG A 148 -21.43 21.55 -7.14
CA ARG A 148 -20.02 21.68 -6.72
C ARG A 148 -19.89 22.14 -5.26
N GLY A 149 -20.80 23.01 -4.81
CA GLY A 149 -20.82 23.51 -3.43
C GLY A 149 -21.08 22.40 -2.42
N ASP A 150 -22.05 21.52 -2.70
CA ASP A 150 -22.44 20.44 -1.80
C ASP A 150 -21.43 19.31 -1.78
N ARG A 151 -20.79 19.04 -2.93
CA ARG A 151 -19.66 18.10 -2.99
C ARG A 151 -18.51 18.50 -2.06
N ARG A 152 -18.28 19.79 -1.82
CA ARG A 152 -17.22 20.27 -0.91
C ARG A 152 -17.58 20.08 0.56
N LYS A 153 -18.87 20.10 0.91
CA LYS A 153 -19.36 19.89 2.29
C LYS A 153 -19.23 18.44 2.74
N ILE A 154 -19.31 17.49 1.81
CA ILE A 154 -19.20 16.05 2.13
C ILE A 154 -17.74 15.67 2.33
N ALA A 155 -17.40 15.10 3.48
CA ALA A 155 -16.05 14.67 3.81
C ALA A 155 -15.57 13.52 2.90
N TRP A 156 -14.27 13.52 2.55
CA TRP A 156 -13.67 12.43 1.78
C TRP A 156 -13.61 11.12 2.59
N PRO A 157 -13.65 9.95 1.93
CA PRO A 157 -13.42 8.66 2.58
C PRO A 157 -12.10 8.66 3.35
N LYS A 158 -12.13 8.22 4.62
CA LYS A 158 -10.93 8.16 5.47
C LYS A 158 -9.84 7.31 4.80
N VAL A 159 -8.59 7.80 4.81
CA VAL A 159 -7.43 7.07 4.29
C VAL A 159 -6.95 6.09 5.35
N SER A 160 -6.93 4.79 5.04
CA SER A 160 -6.40 3.78 5.95
C SER A 160 -4.88 3.92 6.12
N GLY A 161 -4.34 3.48 7.27
CA GLY A 161 -2.88 3.50 7.50
C GLY A 161 -2.09 2.78 6.40
N THR A 162 -2.54 1.59 5.98
CA THR A 162 -1.95 0.85 4.85
C THR A 162 -1.98 1.64 3.55
N SER A 163 -3.02 2.42 3.29
CA SER A 163 -3.12 3.27 2.09
C SER A 163 -2.16 4.45 2.18
N LYS A 164 -1.99 5.07 3.35
CA LYS A 164 -0.98 6.12 3.57
C LYS A 164 0.43 5.59 3.27
N LEU A 165 0.76 4.40 3.80
CA LEU A 165 2.01 3.71 3.50
C LEU A 165 2.14 3.40 2.01
N GLY A 166 1.05 3.00 1.34
CA GLY A 166 1.04 2.74 -0.10
C GLY A 166 1.38 3.98 -0.92
N TYR A 167 0.79 5.15 -0.61
CA TYR A 167 1.12 6.40 -1.31
C TYR A 167 2.56 6.85 -1.07
N ALA A 168 3.06 6.72 0.16
CA ALA A 168 4.48 6.99 0.46
C ALA A 168 5.40 6.02 -0.30
N MET A 169 5.06 4.73 -0.31
CA MET A 169 5.80 3.70 -1.04
C MET A 169 5.81 3.97 -2.54
N THR A 170 4.70 4.44 -3.14
CA THR A 170 4.65 4.77 -4.57
C THR A 170 5.70 5.82 -4.95
N GLY A 171 5.85 6.88 -4.15
CA GLY A 171 6.89 7.90 -4.39
C GLY A 171 8.31 7.35 -4.24
N LEU A 172 8.57 6.62 -3.15
CA LEU A 172 9.88 6.01 -2.89
C LEU A 172 10.27 4.98 -3.97
N LEU A 173 9.32 4.14 -4.38
CA LEU A 173 9.51 3.14 -5.44
C LEU A 173 9.71 3.81 -6.80
N ALA A 174 8.98 4.88 -7.10
CA ALA A 174 9.18 5.64 -8.32
C ALA A 174 10.60 6.21 -8.39
N GLY A 175 11.12 6.78 -7.29
CA GLY A 175 12.51 7.23 -7.20
C GLY A 175 13.51 6.08 -7.39
N HIS A 176 13.27 4.94 -6.72
CA HIS A 176 14.09 3.75 -6.88
C HIS A 176 14.14 3.24 -8.33
N VAL A 177 12.98 3.10 -8.98
CA VAL A 177 12.88 2.67 -10.39
C VAL A 177 13.51 3.72 -11.31
N PHE A 178 13.32 5.01 -11.01
CA PHE A 178 13.89 6.08 -11.81
C PHE A 178 15.43 5.99 -11.86
N ILE A 179 16.08 5.89 -10.70
CA ILE A 179 17.55 5.84 -10.59
C ILE A 179 18.13 4.52 -11.11
N ASN A 180 17.45 3.39 -10.85
CA ASN A 180 18.00 2.05 -11.14
C ASN A 180 17.53 1.47 -12.48
N ARG A 181 16.57 2.10 -13.16
CA ARG A 181 16.03 1.60 -14.43
C ARG A 181 15.89 2.69 -15.47
N VAL A 182 15.21 3.79 -15.17
CA VAL A 182 14.91 4.82 -16.18
C VAL A 182 16.17 5.58 -16.60
N VAL A 183 16.95 6.08 -15.65
CA VAL A 183 18.19 6.83 -15.95
C VAL A 183 19.19 5.98 -16.76
N PRO A 184 19.54 4.74 -16.37
CA PRO A 184 20.40 3.88 -17.17
C PRO A 184 19.88 3.61 -18.59
N LEU A 185 18.56 3.38 -18.73
CA LEU A 185 17.94 3.21 -20.05
C LEU A 185 18.08 4.45 -20.93
N LEU A 186 17.97 5.65 -20.36
CA LEU A 186 18.06 6.90 -21.11
C LEU A 186 19.51 7.27 -21.48
N VAL A 187 20.47 7.02 -20.59
CA VAL A 187 21.86 7.45 -20.78
C VAL A 187 22.70 6.37 -21.50
N HIS A 188 22.61 5.12 -21.08
CA HIS A 188 23.43 4.01 -21.61
C HIS A 188 22.65 3.07 -22.55
N GLY A 189 21.37 3.35 -22.82
CA GLY A 189 20.52 2.50 -23.68
C GLY A 189 20.12 1.16 -23.04
N GLY A 190 20.42 0.95 -21.76
CA GLY A 190 20.23 -0.32 -21.06
C GLY A 190 20.49 -0.20 -19.56
N SER A 191 20.00 -1.15 -18.77
CA SER A 191 20.26 -1.20 -17.32
C SER A 191 21.16 -2.38 -16.90
N SER A 192 21.94 -2.93 -17.83
CA SER A 192 22.83 -4.07 -17.56
C SER A 192 23.94 -3.72 -16.56
N THR A 193 24.36 -2.45 -16.51
CA THR A 193 25.37 -1.90 -15.61
C THR A 193 24.92 -1.76 -14.16
N VAL A 194 23.61 -1.84 -13.88
CA VAL A 194 23.00 -1.62 -12.55
C VAL A 194 23.09 -2.86 -11.68
N ASN A 195 24.22 -3.05 -11.01
CA ASN A 195 24.52 -4.22 -10.19
C ASN A 195 24.66 -3.86 -8.70
N LEU A 196 25.08 -4.79 -7.84
CA LEU A 196 25.27 -4.47 -6.40
C LEU A 196 26.36 -3.43 -6.19
N SER A 197 27.39 -3.43 -7.04
CA SER A 197 28.52 -2.49 -7.00
C SER A 197 28.11 -1.06 -7.41
N TYR A 198 27.16 -0.90 -8.33
CA TYR A 198 26.52 0.38 -8.65
C TYR A 198 25.85 0.96 -7.41
N VAL A 199 25.07 0.13 -6.71
CA VAL A 199 24.38 0.53 -5.48
C VAL A 199 25.38 0.84 -4.36
N SER A 200 26.40 0.01 -4.13
CA SER A 200 27.41 0.27 -3.09
C SER A 200 28.21 1.54 -3.36
N HIS A 201 28.49 1.85 -4.63
CA HIS A 201 29.11 3.10 -5.03
C HIS A 201 28.23 4.31 -4.67
N ALA A 202 26.90 4.23 -4.84
CA ALA A 202 25.98 5.29 -4.38
C ALA A 202 26.04 5.51 -2.86
N PHE A 203 26.18 4.44 -2.07
CA PHE A 203 26.33 4.53 -0.62
C PHE A 203 27.64 5.19 -0.23
N ALA A 204 28.73 4.92 -0.95
CA ALA A 204 30.03 5.54 -0.70
C ALA A 204 30.05 7.03 -1.05
N LYS A 205 29.44 7.42 -2.18
CA LYS A 205 29.45 8.81 -2.68
C LYS A 205 28.37 9.69 -2.06
N HIS A 206 27.18 9.14 -1.81
CA HIS A 206 26.01 9.86 -1.32
C HIS A 206 25.40 9.20 -0.09
N PRO A 207 26.16 9.04 1.01
CA PRO A 207 25.73 8.23 2.15
C PRO A 207 24.41 8.71 2.75
N ALA A 208 24.24 10.01 2.96
CA ALA A 208 23.01 10.53 3.59
C ALA A 208 21.75 10.19 2.76
N VAL A 209 21.79 10.46 1.45
CA VAL A 209 20.67 10.19 0.54
C VAL A 209 20.42 8.70 0.39
N SER A 210 21.49 7.91 0.22
CA SER A 210 21.40 6.45 0.04
C SER A 210 20.87 5.76 1.29
N PHE A 211 21.47 5.99 2.47
CA PHE A 211 20.99 5.36 3.71
C PHE A 211 19.57 5.77 4.06
N PHE A 212 19.23 7.06 3.99
CA PHE A 212 17.88 7.51 4.29
C PHE A 212 16.86 6.98 3.26
N GLY A 213 17.17 7.09 1.97
CA GLY A 213 16.29 6.66 0.89
C GLY A 213 16.00 5.17 0.93
N PHE A 214 17.03 4.33 1.07
CA PHE A 214 16.85 2.88 1.17
C PHE A 214 16.20 2.45 2.50
N ALA A 215 16.55 3.07 3.63
CA ALA A 215 15.87 2.78 4.90
C ALA A 215 14.38 3.14 4.86
N ALA A 216 14.04 4.30 4.27
CA ALA A 216 12.65 4.71 4.08
C ALA A 216 11.91 3.75 3.14
N LEU A 217 12.51 3.40 1.99
CA LEU A 217 11.92 2.47 1.03
C LEU A 217 11.66 1.09 1.64
N ILE A 218 12.65 0.51 2.33
CA ILE A 218 12.53 -0.79 3.00
C ILE A 218 11.50 -0.70 4.12
N GLY A 219 11.60 0.29 5.01
CA GLY A 219 10.71 0.44 6.16
C GLY A 219 9.24 0.63 5.75
N VAL A 220 8.96 1.62 4.89
CA VAL A 220 7.61 1.90 4.40
C VAL A 220 7.09 0.74 3.56
N GLY A 221 7.94 0.17 2.70
CA GLY A 221 7.58 -0.97 1.86
C GLY A 221 7.18 -2.19 2.69
N VAL A 222 8.04 -2.63 3.60
CA VAL A 222 7.77 -3.80 4.46
C VAL A 222 6.54 -3.56 5.33
N ALA A 223 6.36 -2.36 5.88
CA ALA A 223 5.15 -2.02 6.62
C ALA A 223 3.89 -2.09 5.75
N HIS A 224 3.93 -1.56 4.51
CA HIS A 224 2.80 -1.64 3.59
C HIS A 224 2.43 -3.10 3.26
N MET A 225 3.42 -3.91 2.94
CA MET A 225 3.23 -5.30 2.51
C MET A 225 2.73 -6.20 3.65
N THR A 226 3.32 -6.09 4.83
CA THR A 226 2.91 -6.89 6.00
C THR A 226 1.51 -6.54 6.49
N TRP A 227 1.17 -5.25 6.57
CA TRP A 227 -0.19 -4.82 6.90
C TRP A 227 -1.21 -5.11 5.79
N GLY A 228 -0.78 -5.12 4.52
CA GLY A 228 -1.60 -5.56 3.39
C GLY A 228 -1.90 -7.06 3.48
N MET A 229 -0.86 -7.87 3.72
CA MET A 229 -0.97 -9.32 3.88
C MET A 229 -1.79 -9.72 5.10
N SER A 230 -1.67 -9.00 6.23
CA SER A 230 -2.49 -9.28 7.40
C SER A 230 -3.98 -9.09 7.11
N LYS A 231 -4.33 -8.06 6.32
CA LYS A 231 -5.73 -7.84 5.88
C LYS A 231 -6.19 -8.92 4.91
N TRP A 232 -5.30 -9.35 4.02
CA TRP A 232 -5.57 -10.43 3.09
C TRP A 232 -5.94 -11.73 3.80
N LEU A 233 -5.17 -12.10 4.82
CA LEU A 233 -5.34 -13.34 5.58
C LEU A 233 -6.45 -13.25 6.64
N GLY A 234 -7.11 -12.11 6.81
CA GLY A 234 -8.10 -11.92 7.88
C GLY A 234 -7.48 -11.76 9.28
N LEU A 235 -6.18 -11.53 9.35
CA LEU A 235 -5.38 -11.44 10.57
C LEU A 235 -5.20 -9.99 11.06
N ALA A 236 -5.72 -9.00 10.34
CA ALA A 236 -5.56 -7.61 10.77
C ALA A 236 -6.32 -7.34 12.09
N PRO A 237 -5.78 -6.50 13.00
CA PRO A 237 -6.48 -6.08 14.21
C PRO A 237 -7.86 -5.46 13.93
N THR A 238 -8.01 -4.78 12.78
CA THR A 238 -9.28 -4.15 12.37
C THR A 238 -10.38 -5.16 12.01
N GLN A 239 -10.05 -6.45 11.85
CA GLN A 239 -10.98 -7.52 11.50
C GLN A 239 -11.41 -8.36 12.71
N VAL A 240 -11.00 -7.98 13.93
CA VAL A 240 -11.48 -8.60 15.17
C VAL A 240 -12.89 -8.08 15.48
N VAL A 241 -13.86 -9.00 15.44
CA VAL A 241 -15.29 -8.72 15.68
C VAL A 241 -15.68 -8.87 17.15
N VAL A 242 -14.88 -9.57 17.95
CA VAL A 242 -15.12 -9.78 19.39
C VAL A 242 -15.06 -8.43 20.14
N TRP A 243 -16.08 -8.18 20.97
CA TRP A 243 -16.21 -6.97 21.78
C TRP A 243 -15.76 -7.24 23.24
N GLY A 244 -15.51 -6.17 24.00
CA GLY A 244 -15.06 -6.28 25.40
C GLY A 244 -13.55 -6.45 25.58
N GLY A 245 -13.14 -6.90 26.77
CA GLY A 245 -11.73 -7.02 27.17
C GLY A 245 -10.94 -8.02 26.33
N GLU A 246 -11.55 -9.15 26.00
CA GLU A 246 -10.94 -10.20 25.16
C GLU A 246 -10.64 -9.70 23.74
N GLY A 247 -11.60 -9.02 23.12
CA GLY A 247 -11.40 -8.40 21.81
C GLY A 247 -10.30 -7.33 21.81
N ARG A 248 -10.17 -6.55 22.89
CA ARG A 248 -9.08 -5.56 23.04
C ARG A 248 -7.72 -6.25 23.15
N LEU A 249 -7.63 -7.35 23.88
CA LEU A 249 -6.39 -8.12 24.01
C LEU A 249 -6.00 -8.77 22.68
N GLU A 250 -6.96 -9.37 21.97
CA GLU A 250 -6.71 -9.97 20.66
C GLU A 250 -6.23 -8.94 19.63
N LYS A 251 -6.88 -7.76 19.58
CA LYS A 251 -6.43 -6.64 18.74
C LYS A 251 -4.98 -6.25 19.03
N LYS A 252 -4.61 -6.15 20.32
CA LYS A 252 -3.25 -5.85 20.74
C LYS A 252 -2.26 -6.95 20.34
N ARG A 253 -2.61 -8.22 20.53
CA ARG A 253 -1.78 -9.38 20.11
C ARG A 253 -1.54 -9.39 18.61
N ARG A 254 -2.60 -9.26 17.79
CA ARG A 254 -2.48 -9.17 16.33
C ARG A 254 -1.65 -7.98 15.90
N TRP A 255 -1.79 -6.83 16.58
CA TRP A 255 -0.99 -5.63 16.29
C TRP A 255 0.49 -5.87 16.54
N TRP A 256 0.86 -6.46 17.68
CA TRP A 256 2.26 -6.80 17.97
C TRP A 256 2.80 -7.87 17.02
N ALA A 257 2.00 -8.87 16.66
CA ALA A 257 2.41 -9.90 15.70
C ALA A 257 2.72 -9.30 14.33
N VAL A 258 1.84 -8.46 13.79
CA VAL A 258 2.05 -7.81 12.48
C VAL A 258 3.28 -6.91 12.49
N ASN A 259 3.47 -6.09 13.53
CA ASN A 259 4.65 -5.22 13.63
C ASN A 259 5.93 -6.01 13.91
N GLY A 260 5.86 -7.11 14.66
CA GLY A 260 7.00 -8.01 14.88
C GLY A 260 7.48 -8.65 13.59
N VAL A 261 6.56 -9.17 12.77
CA VAL A 261 6.88 -9.70 11.43
C VAL A 261 7.47 -8.59 10.55
N ALA A 262 6.87 -7.39 10.55
CA ALA A 262 7.41 -6.26 9.80
C ALA A 262 8.84 -5.88 10.24
N ALA A 263 9.10 -5.85 11.55
CA ALA A 263 10.42 -5.54 12.08
C ALA A 263 11.46 -6.61 11.71
N VAL A 264 11.11 -7.90 11.77
CA VAL A 264 12.01 -8.99 11.38
C VAL A 264 12.34 -8.92 9.88
N VAL A 265 11.34 -8.79 9.02
CA VAL A 265 11.55 -8.72 7.57
C VAL A 265 12.36 -7.47 7.19
N ALA A 266 12.03 -6.31 7.76
CA ALA A 266 12.76 -5.07 7.51
C ALA A 266 14.19 -5.16 8.05
N GLY A 267 14.39 -5.74 9.24
CA GLY A 267 15.71 -5.95 9.84
C GLY A 267 16.59 -6.86 8.99
N LEU A 268 16.07 -7.98 8.51
CA LEU A 268 16.79 -8.88 7.62
C LEU A 268 17.14 -8.21 6.28
N TRP A 269 16.23 -7.40 5.74
CA TRP A 269 16.50 -6.66 4.50
C TRP A 269 17.56 -5.57 4.71
N MET A 270 17.45 -4.80 5.80
CA MET A 270 18.44 -3.77 6.11
C MET A 270 19.80 -4.36 6.46
N ALA A 271 19.86 -5.53 7.12
CA ALA A 271 21.12 -6.17 7.47
C ALA A 271 21.97 -6.52 6.24
N GLY A 272 21.37 -7.11 5.20
CA GLY A 272 22.08 -7.39 3.95
C GLY A 272 22.25 -6.15 3.08
N GLY A 273 21.16 -5.42 2.83
CA GLY A 273 21.15 -4.26 1.93
C GLY A 273 21.96 -3.08 2.46
N LEU A 274 21.73 -2.63 3.69
CA LEU A 274 22.47 -1.50 4.27
C LEU A 274 23.77 -1.96 4.95
N GLY A 275 23.73 -3.12 5.61
CA GLY A 275 24.84 -3.61 6.42
C GLY A 275 25.99 -4.19 5.61
N VAL A 276 25.72 -4.85 4.48
CA VAL A 276 26.73 -5.41 3.58
C VAL A 276 26.87 -4.56 2.31
N VAL A 277 25.79 -4.43 1.51
CA VAL A 277 25.88 -3.70 0.22
C VAL A 277 26.18 -2.23 0.45
N GLY A 278 25.54 -1.59 1.43
CA GLY A 278 25.82 -0.20 1.80
C GLY A 278 27.24 0.06 2.32
N ARG A 279 27.99 -1.00 2.69
CA ARG A 279 29.40 -0.93 3.09
C ARG A 279 30.36 -1.47 2.02
N GLY A 280 29.86 -1.81 0.83
CA GLY A 280 30.66 -2.36 -0.27
C GLY A 280 31.69 -1.39 -0.86
N GLY A 281 31.59 -0.09 -0.54
CA GLY A 281 32.56 0.92 -0.93
C GLY A 281 32.40 1.43 -2.36
N GLU A 282 33.25 2.38 -2.72
CA GLU A 282 33.29 2.97 -4.05
C GLU A 282 33.96 2.04 -5.06
N VAL A 283 33.34 1.93 -6.24
CA VAL A 283 33.99 1.36 -7.42
C VAL A 283 34.91 2.38 -8.07
N LYS A 284 36.16 1.97 -8.33
CA LYS A 284 37.19 2.81 -8.97
C LYS A 284 37.31 2.53 -10.47
N GLY A 285 38.08 3.37 -11.16
CA GLY A 285 38.40 3.18 -12.58
C GLY A 285 37.27 3.60 -13.52
N TRP A 286 37.24 3.01 -14.70
CA TRP A 286 36.28 3.38 -15.75
C TRP A 286 34.83 3.08 -15.36
N VAL A 287 34.57 1.91 -14.74
CA VAL A 287 33.23 1.53 -14.26
C VAL A 287 32.71 2.51 -13.21
N GLY A 288 33.56 2.97 -12.28
CA GLY A 288 33.19 4.00 -11.32
C GLY A 288 32.77 5.31 -11.98
N ARG A 289 33.47 5.73 -13.04
CA ARG A 289 33.13 6.95 -13.79
C ARG A 289 31.80 6.83 -14.52
N GLU A 290 31.49 5.66 -15.08
CA GLU A 290 30.18 5.40 -15.68
C GLU A 290 29.05 5.51 -14.64
N TYR A 291 29.29 5.06 -13.40
CA TYR A 291 28.31 5.20 -12.33
C TYR A 291 28.10 6.66 -11.94
N GLU A 292 29.19 7.43 -11.81
CA GLU A 292 29.10 8.86 -11.55
C GLU A 292 28.36 9.62 -12.67
N GLU A 293 28.57 9.25 -13.93
CA GLU A 293 27.85 9.82 -15.07
C GLU A 293 26.33 9.60 -14.97
N LEU A 294 25.91 8.39 -14.57
CA LEU A 294 24.50 8.09 -14.32
C LEU A 294 23.93 8.93 -13.18
N TYR A 295 24.65 9.07 -12.05
CA TYR A 295 24.20 9.88 -10.93
C TYR A 295 24.11 11.37 -11.26
N ARG A 296 25.08 11.91 -12.02
CA ARG A 296 25.06 13.30 -12.49
C ARG A 296 23.92 13.60 -13.46
N SER A 297 23.45 12.57 -14.16
CA SER A 297 22.32 12.67 -15.10
C SER A 297 20.96 12.74 -14.40
N ILE A 298 20.90 12.57 -13.07
CA ILE A 298 19.65 12.69 -12.31
C ILE A 298 19.19 14.16 -12.33
N PRO A 299 17.98 14.48 -12.83
CA PRO A 299 17.48 15.84 -12.84
C PRO A 299 17.41 16.44 -11.43
N ILE A 300 17.66 17.75 -11.32
CA ILE A 300 17.57 18.56 -10.09
C ILE A 300 18.69 18.27 -9.07
N VAL A 301 18.96 17.01 -8.75
CA VAL A 301 19.91 16.62 -7.70
C VAL A 301 21.28 16.17 -8.24
N GLY A 302 21.38 15.76 -9.50
CA GLY A 302 22.62 15.26 -10.10
C GLY A 302 23.77 16.28 -10.14
N ARG A 303 23.51 17.57 -9.96
CA ARG A 303 24.57 18.59 -9.81
C ARG A 303 25.27 18.52 -8.45
N TRP A 304 24.62 17.91 -7.46
CA TRP A 304 25.08 17.76 -6.08
C TRP A 304 25.47 16.31 -5.78
N MET A 305 25.42 15.44 -6.79
CA MET A 305 25.79 14.03 -6.75
C MET A 305 27.02 13.82 -7.67
#